data_AF-A0A9E4WDS0-F1
#
_entry.id   AF-A0A9E4WDS0-F1
#
_cell.length_a   1.000
_cell.length_b   1.000
_cell.length_c   1.000
_cell.angle_alpha   90.00
_cell.angle_beta   90.00
_cell.angle_gamma   90.00
#
_symmetry.space_group_name_H-M   'P 1'
#
loop_
_entity.id
_entity.type
_entity.pdbx_description
1 polymer ?
#
loop_
_entity_poly.entity_id
_entity_poly.type
_entity_poly.pdbx_seq_one_letter_code
_entity_poly.pdbx_strand_id
1 'polypeptide(L)'
;RQEDVGKRCARLRGERNGMLAFELGPTFSEYDLLIIIKPAADDWMVVHRENRDPNQTPVPGVPWPLEVAADLIVAGAEPCLRVRERAGLEAPEVTCLDDGTIVTIGEGPVEIDNLEWWRLEGYGWAAGNWLRYPEDVPEVPPVTPEA
;
A
#
# COMPACT_ATOMS: atom_id res chain seq x y z
N ARG A 1 4.82 12.15 30.11
CA ARG A 1 5.58 12.72 31.26
C ARG A 1 7.02 12.97 30.82
N GLN A 2 7.88 13.66 31.59
CA GLN A 2 9.27 13.93 31.16
C GLN A 2 10.08 12.65 30.85
N GLU A 3 9.68 11.53 31.45
CA GLU A 3 10.19 10.17 31.21
C GLU A 3 9.82 9.55 29.85
N ASP A 4 8.92 10.16 29.08
CA ASP A 4 8.45 9.63 27.79
C ASP A 4 9.04 10.39 26.59
N VAL A 5 9.80 11.46 26.83
CA VAL A 5 10.49 12.19 25.78
C VAL A 5 11.50 11.26 25.09
N GLY A 6 11.37 11.11 23.77
CA GLY A 6 12.23 10.25 22.95
C GLY A 6 11.73 8.80 22.82
N LYS A 7 10.67 8.39 23.52
CA LYS A 7 10.02 7.10 23.26
C LYS A 7 9.18 7.19 21.99
N ARG A 8 9.04 6.05 21.30
CA ARG A 8 8.10 5.90 20.18
C ARG A 8 6.92 5.04 20.60
N CYS A 9 5.72 5.48 20.25
CA CYS A 9 4.50 4.70 20.36
C CYS A 9 4.39 3.78 19.14
N ALA A 10 3.85 2.59 19.35
CA ALA A 10 3.50 1.67 18.29
C ALA A 10 2.00 1.36 18.36
N ARG A 11 1.34 1.40 17.21
CA ARG A 11 -0.06 0.99 17.07
C ARG A 11 -0.17 -0.07 15.98
N LEU A 12 -0.74 -1.22 16.32
CA LEU A 12 -1.09 -2.24 15.34
C LEU A 12 -2.21 -1.70 14.43
N ARG A 13 -2.00 -1.78 13.12
CA ARG A 13 -2.95 -1.35 12.09
C ARG A 13 -3.69 -2.50 11.42
N GLY A 14 -3.08 -3.68 11.36
CA GLY A 14 -3.69 -4.86 10.77
C GLY A 14 -2.75 -6.06 10.81
N GLU A 15 -3.31 -7.19 10.40
CA GLU A 15 -2.61 -8.46 10.24
C GLU A 15 -3.05 -9.10 8.93
N ARG A 16 -2.09 -9.61 8.13
CA ARG A 16 -2.36 -10.31 6.87
C ARG A 16 -1.31 -11.38 6.63
N ASN A 17 -1.72 -12.62 6.40
CA ASN A 17 -0.82 -13.73 6.04
C ASN A 17 0.38 -13.89 7.02
N GLY A 18 0.15 -13.68 8.32
CA GLY A 18 1.19 -13.70 9.35
C GLY A 18 2.10 -12.47 9.40
N MET A 19 1.83 -11.46 8.58
CA MET A 19 2.47 -10.14 8.64
C MET A 19 1.69 -9.21 9.55
N LEU A 20 2.40 -8.34 10.26
CA LEU A 20 1.82 -7.31 11.14
C LEU A 20 2.19 -5.92 10.63
N ALA A 21 1.21 -5.04 10.49
CA ALA A 21 1.43 -3.64 10.14
C ALA A 21 1.38 -2.77 11.40
N PHE A 22 2.43 -1.99 11.63
CA PHE A 22 2.51 -1.05 12.74
C PHE A 22 2.71 0.37 12.26
N GLU A 23 2.02 1.30 12.91
CA GLU A 23 2.36 2.70 12.88
C GLU A 23 3.23 3.07 14.08
N LEU A 24 4.31 3.79 13.81
CA LEU A 24 5.31 4.23 14.76
C LEU A 24 5.41 5.75 14.73
N GLY A 25 5.55 6.37 15.89
CA GLY A 25 5.58 7.83 16.01
C GLY A 25 6.05 8.29 17.39
N PRO A 26 6.40 9.57 17.55
CA PRO A 26 6.73 10.13 18.86
C PRO A 26 5.55 9.97 19.84
N THR A 27 5.84 9.82 21.13
CA THR A 27 4.78 9.87 22.14
C THR A 27 4.05 11.22 22.06
N PHE A 28 2.71 11.17 22.01
CA PHE A 28 1.83 12.36 21.93
C PHE A 28 1.87 13.15 20.61
N SER A 29 2.31 12.54 19.51
CA SER A 29 2.27 13.13 18.17
C SER A 29 1.65 12.16 17.16
N GLU A 30 1.43 12.62 15.93
CA GLU A 30 1.00 11.78 14.82
C GLU A 30 2.07 10.74 14.47
N TYR A 31 1.62 9.63 13.88
CA TYR A 31 2.52 8.56 13.42
C TYR A 31 3.22 8.98 12.13
N ASP A 32 4.55 8.93 12.14
CA ASP A 32 5.42 9.38 11.03
C ASP A 32 6.08 8.20 10.28
N LEU A 33 5.74 6.97 10.66
CA LEU A 33 6.32 5.78 10.08
C LEU A 33 5.31 4.63 10.08
N LEU A 34 5.08 4.01 8.93
CA LEU A 34 4.44 2.71 8.83
C LEU A 34 5.49 1.64 8.52
N ILE A 35 5.46 0.55 9.26
CA ILE A 35 6.24 -0.65 8.96
C ILE A 35 5.32 -1.86 8.84
N ILE A 36 5.72 -2.81 7.99
CA ILE A 36 5.14 -4.14 7.96
C ILE A 36 6.25 -5.12 8.28
N ILE A 37 5.99 -6.00 9.25
CA ILE A 37 6.94 -7.01 9.69
C ILE A 37 6.36 -8.40 9.47
N LYS A 38 7.24 -9.38 9.22
CA LYS A 38 6.88 -10.80 9.16
C LYS A 38 7.84 -11.63 10.02
N PRO A 39 7.39 -12.76 10.58
CA PRO A 39 8.28 -13.66 11.29
C PRO A 39 9.33 -14.24 10.33
N ALA A 40 10.57 -14.29 10.80
CA ALA A 40 11.69 -15.04 10.24
C ALA A 40 12.21 -16.02 11.32
N ALA A 41 13.05 -16.99 10.93
CA ALA A 41 13.38 -18.16 11.74
C ALA A 41 13.63 -17.88 13.24
N ASP A 42 14.44 -16.86 13.55
CA ASP A 42 14.76 -16.45 14.93
C ASP A 42 14.51 -14.95 15.20
N ASP A 43 13.88 -14.22 14.28
CA ASP A 43 13.72 -12.77 14.36
C ASP A 43 12.49 -12.26 13.56
N TRP A 44 12.28 -10.95 13.55
CA TRP A 44 11.30 -10.28 12.70
C TRP A 44 11.98 -9.52 11.58
N MET A 45 11.46 -9.65 10.37
CA MET A 45 11.95 -8.90 9.20
C MET A 45 10.98 -7.79 8.84
N VAL A 46 11.51 -6.57 8.66
CA VAL A 46 10.76 -5.47 8.06
C VAL A 46 10.66 -5.72 6.55
N VAL A 47 9.44 -5.90 6.05
CA VAL A 47 9.16 -6.13 4.61
C VAL A 47 8.62 -4.89 3.91
N HIS A 48 8.13 -3.91 4.67
CA HIS A 48 7.74 -2.61 4.13
C HIS A 48 8.08 -1.52 5.14
N ARG A 49 8.54 -0.38 4.63
CA ARG A 49 8.84 0.81 5.42
C ARG A 49 8.44 2.05 4.64
N GLU A 50 7.51 2.81 5.18
CA GLU A 50 7.03 4.07 4.62
C GLU A 50 7.20 5.17 5.67
N ASN A 51 7.98 6.21 5.35
CA ASN A 51 7.97 7.43 6.16
C ASN A 51 6.72 8.24 5.76
N ARG A 52 5.91 8.63 6.74
CA ARG A 52 4.68 9.39 6.53
C ARG A 52 4.92 10.84 6.93
N ASP A 53 4.49 11.75 6.06
CA ASP A 53 4.39 13.16 6.43
C ASP A 53 3.08 13.34 7.21
N PRO A 54 3.13 13.75 8.51
CA PRO A 54 1.92 13.97 9.30
C PRO A 54 1.04 15.10 8.76
N ASN A 55 1.52 15.90 7.80
CA ASN A 55 0.76 16.96 7.15
C ASN A 55 0.16 16.54 5.80
N GLN A 56 0.39 15.30 5.35
CA GLN A 56 -0.22 14.76 4.14
C GLN A 56 -1.25 13.69 4.51
N THR A 57 -2.37 13.67 3.78
CA THR A 57 -3.35 12.60 3.91
C THR A 57 -2.71 11.30 3.41
N PRO A 58 -2.56 10.26 4.26
CA PRO A 58 -2.00 9.00 3.81
C PRO A 58 -2.97 8.32 2.85
N VAL A 59 -2.41 7.57 1.90
CA VAL A 59 -3.22 6.69 1.04
C VAL A 59 -4.03 5.73 1.94
N PRO A 60 -5.37 5.61 1.75
CA PRO A 60 -6.20 4.71 2.54
C PRO A 60 -5.69 3.27 2.57
N GLY A 61 -6.02 2.56 3.64
CA GLY A 61 -5.63 1.16 3.86
C GLY A 61 -4.16 0.93 4.22
N VAL A 62 -3.79 -0.35 4.33
CA VAL A 62 -2.42 -0.78 4.63
C VAL A 62 -1.73 -1.18 3.32
N PRO A 63 -0.51 -0.67 3.03
CA PRO A 63 0.26 -1.04 1.83
C PRO A 63 0.92 -2.41 2.01
N TRP A 64 0.12 -3.47 2.16
CA TRP A 64 0.64 -4.83 2.21
C TRP A 64 1.48 -5.14 0.98
N PRO A 65 2.54 -5.97 1.10
CA PRO A 65 3.23 -6.49 -0.07
C PRO A 65 2.23 -7.11 -1.06
N LEU A 66 2.30 -6.69 -2.32
CA LEU A 66 1.36 -7.15 -3.34
C LEU A 66 1.79 -8.50 -3.90
N GLU A 67 0.81 -9.26 -4.39
CA GLU A 67 1.01 -10.60 -4.93
C GLU A 67 0.43 -10.70 -6.34
N VAL A 68 1.08 -11.48 -7.20
CA VAL A 68 0.53 -11.81 -8.53
C VAL A 68 -0.76 -12.62 -8.35
N ALA A 69 -1.73 -12.41 -9.24
CA ALA A 69 -3.09 -12.93 -9.20
C ALA A 69 -3.97 -12.40 -8.05
N ALA A 70 -3.52 -11.39 -7.30
CA ALA A 70 -4.35 -10.69 -6.34
C ALA A 70 -5.32 -9.71 -7.04
N ASP A 71 -6.55 -9.65 -6.53
CA ASP A 71 -7.48 -8.56 -6.82
C ASP A 71 -7.24 -7.42 -5.83
N LEU A 72 -6.97 -6.25 -6.35
CA LEU A 72 -6.65 -5.03 -5.61
C LEU A 72 -7.59 -3.92 -6.02
N ILE A 73 -7.71 -2.92 -5.17
CA ILE A 73 -8.45 -1.70 -5.43
C ILE A 73 -7.50 -0.51 -5.52
N VAL A 74 -7.78 0.40 -6.47
CA VAL A 74 -7.11 1.69 -6.55
C VAL A 74 -7.60 2.57 -5.39
N ALA A 75 -6.67 3.15 -4.63
CA ALA A 75 -6.98 3.98 -3.47
C ALA A 75 -6.04 5.18 -3.37
N GLY A 76 -6.61 6.35 -3.05
CA GLY A 76 -5.89 7.59 -2.78
C GLY A 76 -5.13 8.15 -3.99
N ALA A 77 -5.49 7.76 -5.20
CA ALA A 77 -4.91 8.27 -6.42
C ALA A 77 -5.72 9.47 -6.94
N GLU A 78 -5.29 10.68 -6.62
CA GLU A 78 -5.95 11.91 -7.09
C GLU A 78 -5.17 12.56 -8.26
N PRO A 79 -5.81 12.87 -9.40
CA PRO A 79 -7.21 12.62 -9.74
C PRO A 79 -7.55 11.16 -10.12
N CYS A 80 -6.55 10.36 -10.49
CA CYS A 80 -6.68 8.94 -10.85
C CYS A 80 -5.29 8.28 -10.90
N LEU A 81 -5.24 6.94 -10.88
CA LEU A 81 -4.01 6.16 -11.04
C LEU A 81 -3.64 6.03 -12.51
N ARG A 82 -2.51 6.61 -12.89
CA ARG A 82 -1.97 6.54 -14.26
C ARG A 82 -1.42 5.17 -14.56
N VAL A 83 -1.94 4.54 -15.62
CA VAL A 83 -1.47 3.26 -16.16
C VAL A 83 -0.67 3.52 -17.43
N ARG A 84 0.43 2.79 -17.61
CA ARG A 84 1.41 3.01 -18.68
C ARG A 84 1.67 1.77 -19.51
N GLU A 85 2.17 1.94 -20.74
CA GLU A 85 2.47 0.81 -21.64
C GLU A 85 3.57 -0.13 -21.09
N ARG A 86 4.50 0.44 -20.29
CA ARG A 86 5.65 -0.23 -19.68
C ARG A 86 5.88 0.33 -18.28
N ALA A 87 6.60 -0.41 -17.44
CA ALA A 87 7.09 0.10 -16.17
C ALA A 87 8.00 1.35 -16.38
N GLY A 88 7.77 2.38 -15.58
CA GLY A 88 8.56 3.61 -15.54
C GLY A 88 7.77 4.90 -15.82
N LEU A 89 8.22 6.00 -15.24
CA LEU A 89 7.59 7.33 -15.34
C LEU A 89 7.69 7.94 -16.74
N GLU A 90 8.65 7.51 -17.54
CA GLU A 90 8.87 7.95 -18.92
C GLU A 90 8.04 7.15 -19.95
N ALA A 91 7.40 6.04 -19.54
CA ALA A 91 6.55 5.25 -20.44
C ALA A 91 5.25 6.01 -20.78
N PRO A 92 4.73 5.93 -22.01
CA PRO A 92 3.45 6.57 -22.34
C PRO A 92 2.31 6.09 -21.43
N GLU A 93 1.47 7.03 -20.99
CA GLU A 93 0.22 6.73 -20.29
C GLU A 93 -0.81 6.20 -21.29
N VAL A 94 -1.45 5.09 -20.94
CA VAL A 94 -2.49 4.44 -21.76
C VAL A 94 -3.88 4.67 -21.24
N THR A 95 -4.04 4.79 -19.92
CA THR A 95 -5.32 5.05 -19.28
C THR A 95 -5.10 5.61 -17.88
N CYS A 96 -6.17 6.10 -17.27
CA CYS A 96 -6.21 6.53 -15.89
C CYS A 96 -7.37 5.84 -15.18
N LEU A 97 -7.11 5.23 -14.03
CA LEU A 97 -8.10 4.48 -13.26
C LEU A 97 -8.55 5.27 -12.04
N ASP A 98 -9.85 5.44 -11.89
CA ASP A 98 -10.42 6.14 -10.73
C ASP A 98 -10.23 5.31 -9.45
N ASP A 99 -10.14 6.01 -8.32
CA ASP A 99 -10.22 5.38 -7.00
C ASP A 99 -11.48 4.50 -6.89
N GLY A 100 -11.33 3.33 -6.26
CA GLY A 100 -12.38 2.34 -6.17
C GLY A 100 -12.38 1.31 -7.31
N THR A 101 -11.57 1.50 -8.36
CA THR A 101 -11.45 0.52 -9.45
C THR A 101 -10.77 -0.76 -8.95
N ILE A 102 -11.41 -1.91 -9.18
CA ILE A 102 -10.81 -3.23 -8.90
C ILE A 102 -9.99 -3.70 -10.10
N VAL A 103 -8.77 -4.17 -9.84
CA VAL A 103 -7.81 -4.65 -10.83
C VAL A 103 -7.14 -5.93 -10.36
N THR A 104 -6.82 -6.82 -11.31
CA THR A 104 -6.06 -8.04 -11.03
C THR A 104 -4.59 -7.84 -11.40
N ILE A 105 -3.67 -8.25 -10.53
CA ILE A 105 -2.23 -8.21 -10.80
C ILE A 105 -1.83 -9.40 -11.68
N GLY A 106 -1.28 -9.11 -12.86
CA GLY A 106 -0.77 -10.13 -13.79
C GLY A 106 0.75 -10.38 -13.68
N GLU A 107 1.54 -9.37 -13.32
CA GLU A 107 3.01 -9.48 -13.26
C GLU A 107 3.62 -8.40 -12.34
N GLY A 108 4.79 -8.68 -11.77
CA GLY A 108 5.57 -7.74 -10.98
C GLY A 108 6.15 -8.37 -9.71
N PRO A 109 6.86 -7.59 -8.88
CA PRO A 109 7.19 -6.17 -9.09
C PRO A 109 8.36 -6.00 -10.08
N VAL A 110 8.38 -4.85 -10.77
CA VAL A 110 9.54 -4.35 -11.49
C VAL A 110 9.97 -3.03 -10.84
N GLU A 111 11.18 -2.97 -10.30
CA GLU A 111 11.72 -1.77 -9.65
C GLU A 111 12.33 -0.81 -10.67
N ILE A 112 11.65 0.31 -10.93
CA ILE A 112 12.10 1.38 -11.84
C ILE A 112 11.68 2.73 -11.23
N ASP A 113 12.54 3.74 -11.32
CA ASP A 113 12.29 5.10 -10.81
C ASP A 113 11.99 5.16 -9.31
N ASN A 114 12.57 4.23 -8.53
CA ASN A 114 12.32 4.03 -7.09
C ASN A 114 10.85 3.70 -6.74
N LEU A 115 10.11 3.14 -7.70
CA LEU A 115 8.76 2.65 -7.53
C LEU A 115 8.70 1.17 -7.89
N GLU A 116 7.81 0.44 -7.22
CA GLU A 116 7.45 -0.92 -7.61
C GLU A 116 6.33 -0.84 -8.65
N TRP A 117 6.63 -1.24 -9.88
CA TRP A 117 5.67 -1.29 -10.97
C TRP A 117 5.04 -2.68 -11.08
N TRP A 118 3.73 -2.69 -11.27
CA TRP A 118 2.91 -3.89 -11.37
C TRP A 118 2.07 -3.84 -12.65
N ARG A 119 2.02 -4.96 -13.36
CA ARG A 119 1.18 -5.11 -14.55
C ARG A 119 -0.23 -5.48 -14.12
N LEU A 120 -1.17 -4.61 -14.41
CA LEU A 120 -2.60 -4.79 -14.23
C LEU A 120 -3.18 -5.50 -15.45
N GLU A 121 -3.86 -6.63 -15.25
CA GLU A 121 -4.43 -7.42 -16.34
C GLU A 121 -5.43 -6.60 -17.16
N GLY A 122 -5.26 -6.60 -18.49
CA GLY A 122 -6.13 -5.84 -19.39
C GLY A 122 -5.89 -4.32 -19.45
N TYR A 123 -4.99 -3.76 -18.62
CA TYR A 123 -4.75 -2.32 -18.56
C TYR A 123 -3.32 -1.89 -18.93
N GLY A 124 -2.30 -2.41 -18.23
CA GLY A 124 -0.92 -1.96 -18.39
C GLY A 124 -0.17 -1.89 -17.07
N TRP A 125 0.87 -1.07 -16.96
CA TRP A 125 1.71 -0.94 -15.77
C TRP A 125 1.33 0.26 -14.91
N ALA A 126 1.14 0.04 -13.61
CA ALA A 126 0.93 1.10 -12.63
C ALA A 126 1.85 0.90 -11.43
N ALA A 127 2.13 1.96 -10.69
CA ALA A 127 2.94 1.85 -9.48
C ALA A 127 2.09 1.39 -8.29
N GLY A 128 2.66 0.51 -7.45
CA GLY A 128 1.94 -0.20 -6.39
C GLY A 128 1.53 0.67 -5.20
N ASN A 129 2.07 1.89 -5.06
CA ASN A 129 1.80 2.78 -3.93
C ASN A 129 0.31 3.08 -3.73
N TRP A 130 -0.49 3.02 -4.79
CA TRP A 130 -1.92 3.31 -4.81
C TRP A 130 -2.82 2.07 -4.93
N LEU A 131 -2.26 0.87 -4.79
CA LEU A 131 -3.01 -0.38 -4.85
C LEU A 131 -3.15 -0.97 -3.45
N ARG A 132 -4.36 -1.40 -3.08
CA ARG A 132 -4.67 -1.96 -1.77
C ARG A 132 -5.48 -3.23 -1.91
N TYR A 133 -5.38 -4.11 -0.92
CA TYR A 133 -6.34 -5.20 -0.81
C TYR A 133 -7.71 -4.61 -0.42
N PRO A 134 -8.83 -5.02 -1.05
CA PRO A 134 -10.14 -4.39 -0.86
C PRO A 134 -10.61 -4.34 0.61
N GLU A 135 -10.28 -5.35 1.40
CA GLU A 135 -10.62 -5.45 2.82
C GLU A 135 -9.95 -4.38 3.71
N ASP A 136 -8.87 -3.77 3.24
CA ASP A 136 -8.13 -2.75 3.98
C ASP A 136 -8.63 -1.33 3.69
N VAL A 137 -9.47 -1.15 2.66
CA VAL A 137 -10.00 0.16 2.27
C VAL A 137 -11.41 0.33 2.85
N PRO A 138 -11.60 1.20 3.86
CA PRO A 138 -12.82 1.24 4.67
C PRO A 138 -14.09 1.77 3.96
N GLU A 139 -14.10 1.93 2.63
CA GLU A 139 -15.20 2.53 1.88
C GLU A 139 -15.71 1.71 0.68
N VAL A 140 -15.22 0.49 0.46
CA VAL A 140 -15.80 -0.40 -0.56
C VAL A 140 -17.00 -1.11 0.06
N PRO A 141 -18.25 -0.85 -0.36
CA PRO A 141 -19.36 -1.68 0.08
C PRO A 141 -19.03 -3.14 -0.28
N PRO A 142 -19.27 -4.11 0.62
CA PRO A 142 -18.91 -5.49 0.36
C PRO A 142 -19.59 -5.93 -0.93
N VAL A 143 -18.78 -6.32 -1.92
CA VAL A 143 -19.26 -7.06 -3.10
C VAL A 143 -19.80 -8.38 -2.58
N THR A 144 -21.11 -8.42 -2.30
CA THR A 144 -21.82 -9.68 -2.08
C THR A 144 -21.70 -10.50 -3.35
N PRO A 145 -21.12 -11.71 -3.32
CA PRO A 145 -21.25 -12.62 -4.45
C PRO A 145 -22.74 -12.94 -4.58
N GLU A 146 -23.36 -12.55 -5.70
CA GLU A 146 -24.72 -13.00 -6.02
C GLU A 146 -24.73 -14.53 -6.06
N ALA A 147 -25.68 -15.11 -5.32
CA ALA A 147 -25.87 -16.55 -5.14
C ALA A 147 -26.59 -17.21 -6.32
#